data_AF-A0A522C069-F1
#
_entry.id   AF-A0A522C069-F1
#
_cell.length_a   1.000
_cell.length_b   1.000
_cell.length_c   1.000
_cell.angle_alpha   90.00
_cell.angle_beta   90.00
_cell.angle_gamma   90.00
#
_symmetry.space_group_name_H-M   'P 1'
#
loop_
_entity.id
_entity.type
_entity.pdbx_description
1 polymer ?
#
loop_
_entity_poly.entity_id
_entity_poly.type
_entity_poly.pdbx_seq_one_letter_code
_entity_poly.pdbx_strand_id
1 'polypeptide(L)'
;MTAALVAALLGVPAVGSSAGPAPDLASLQAELAEATARADALGLALERAAAADGGLRVAMERLADAHDQAQAVLDARVRQVWISRRPDPMSWVDGLGSPALRRIAARGAEASVRVDRELIEAVSAQSASAEALRRQAEAHRAALRERAMTALDAQDRARRLLARAEQALAQQAADDAQQAAAAAALAAVRATLDSASATVTRALTPAQTRRSLRAQATEAPLVALVEAAGSGYPRGYAPTGQVLAGVASWYGPGFVGSPTASGSPYDPERLTCAHKSLPLGTVIRVTANGRAISCLVNDRGPYIEPRILDLSRAGSRLLGFDGLAHVVIEVLAPQ
;
A
#
# COMPACT_ATOMS: atom_id res chain seq x y z
N MET A 1 -53.64 26.39 11.61
CA MET A 1 -53.46 26.32 10.15
C MET A 1 -52.15 25.59 9.89
N THR A 2 -52.29 24.33 9.51
CA THR A 2 -51.24 23.32 9.40
C THR A 2 -50.38 23.52 8.15
N ALA A 3 -49.09 23.20 8.25
CA ALA A 3 -48.08 23.23 7.18
C ALA A 3 -48.37 22.27 5.99
N ALA A 4 -49.58 21.72 5.92
CA ALA A 4 -50.02 20.79 4.88
C ALA A 4 -50.63 21.49 3.64
N LEU A 5 -50.86 22.80 3.67
CA LEU A 5 -51.55 23.50 2.56
C LEU A 5 -50.63 24.10 1.47
N VAL A 6 -49.30 24.09 1.66
CA VAL A 6 -48.36 24.70 0.69
C VAL A 6 -47.84 23.67 -0.34
N ALA A 7 -47.96 22.37 -0.07
CA ALA A 7 -47.46 21.31 -0.96
C ALA A 7 -48.37 21.02 -2.18
N ALA A 8 -49.58 21.56 -2.24
CA ALA A 8 -50.55 21.26 -3.31
C ALA A 8 -50.45 22.16 -4.56
N LEU A 9 -49.56 23.17 -4.57
CA LEU A 9 -49.51 24.19 -5.63
C LEU A 9 -48.35 24.08 -6.63
N LEU A 10 -47.50 23.04 -6.53
CA LEU A 10 -46.30 22.91 -7.37
C LEU A 10 -46.21 21.66 -8.25
N GLY A 11 -47.23 20.80 -8.31
CA GLY A 11 -47.27 19.71 -9.30
C GLY A 11 -46.04 18.78 -9.32
N VAL A 12 -45.26 18.74 -8.23
CA VAL A 12 -44.12 17.84 -8.08
C VAL A 12 -44.71 16.51 -7.63
N PRO A 13 -44.52 15.40 -8.38
CA PRO A 13 -44.92 14.10 -7.90
C PRO A 13 -44.17 13.84 -6.58
N ALA A 14 -44.91 13.51 -5.53
CA ALA A 14 -44.31 12.99 -4.31
C ALA A 14 -43.43 11.80 -4.72
N VAL A 15 -42.12 11.98 -4.65
CA VAL A 15 -41.18 10.86 -4.75
C VAL A 15 -41.51 9.99 -3.56
N GLY A 16 -42.30 8.95 -3.83
CA GLY A 16 -42.52 7.87 -2.89
C GLY A 16 -41.15 7.39 -2.47
N SER A 17 -40.78 7.66 -1.21
CA SER A 17 -39.76 6.94 -0.50
C SER A 17 -40.21 5.48 -0.47
N SER A 18 -39.89 4.72 -1.51
CA SER A 18 -39.86 3.26 -1.44
C SER A 18 -38.62 2.87 -0.64
N ALA A 19 -38.54 3.31 0.61
CA ALA A 19 -37.88 2.52 1.62
C ALA A 19 -38.75 1.27 1.71
N GLY A 20 -38.31 0.18 1.07
CA GLY A 20 -38.90 -1.12 1.30
C GLY A 20 -38.93 -1.41 2.80
N PRO A 21 -39.74 -2.40 3.25
CA PRO A 21 -39.72 -2.81 4.66
C PRO A 21 -38.27 -2.99 5.10
N ALA A 22 -37.93 -2.46 6.28
CA ALA A 22 -36.60 -2.62 6.86
C ALA A 22 -36.23 -4.11 6.77
N PRO A 23 -35.09 -4.45 6.15
CA PRO A 23 -34.76 -5.84 5.85
C PRO A 23 -34.78 -6.65 7.14
N ASP A 24 -35.44 -7.80 7.12
CA ASP A 24 -35.52 -8.66 8.29
C ASP A 24 -34.11 -9.14 8.69
N LEU A 25 -33.88 -9.36 9.99
CA LEU A 25 -32.56 -9.72 10.50
C LEU A 25 -32.02 -11.03 9.87
N ALA A 26 -32.91 -11.97 9.52
CA ALA A 26 -32.52 -13.24 8.92
C ALA A 26 -32.00 -13.05 7.48
N SER A 27 -32.64 -12.16 6.71
CA SER A 27 -32.22 -11.76 5.38
C SER A 27 -30.88 -11.02 5.42
N LEU A 28 -30.69 -10.10 6.37
CA LEU A 28 -29.39 -9.44 6.57
C LEU A 28 -28.28 -10.43 6.97
N GLN A 29 -28.61 -11.42 7.81
CA GLN A 29 -27.67 -12.47 8.21
C GLN A 29 -27.28 -13.39 7.05
N ALA A 30 -28.23 -13.74 6.17
CA ALA A 30 -27.95 -14.54 4.98
C ALA A 30 -27.07 -13.78 3.98
N GLU A 31 -27.39 -12.52 3.70
CA GLU A 31 -26.57 -11.66 2.83
C GLU A 31 -25.15 -11.47 3.40
N LEU A 32 -25.04 -11.29 4.73
CA LEU A 32 -23.76 -11.16 5.42
C LEU A 32 -22.93 -12.45 5.31
N ALA A 33 -23.55 -13.62 5.47
CA ALA A 33 -22.88 -14.91 5.34
C ALA A 33 -22.31 -15.11 3.93
N GLU A 34 -23.11 -14.82 2.88
CA GLU A 34 -22.66 -14.89 1.50
C GLU A 34 -21.52 -13.90 1.21
N ALA A 35 -21.67 -12.64 1.65
CA ALA A 35 -20.67 -11.61 1.45
C ALA A 35 -19.33 -11.96 2.15
N THR A 36 -19.39 -12.53 3.35
CA THR A 36 -18.22 -12.97 4.11
C THR A 36 -17.53 -14.16 3.43
N ALA A 37 -18.29 -15.18 3.01
CA ALA A 37 -17.75 -16.33 2.30
C ALA A 37 -17.05 -15.93 0.98
N ARG A 38 -17.62 -14.97 0.26
CA ARG A 38 -17.02 -14.42 -0.96
C ARG A 38 -15.71 -13.67 -0.67
N ALA A 39 -15.67 -12.89 0.40
CA ALA A 39 -14.46 -12.19 0.83
C ALA A 39 -13.32 -13.17 1.19
N ASP A 40 -13.63 -14.23 1.94
CA ASP A 40 -12.67 -15.28 2.31
C ASP A 40 -12.14 -16.04 1.09
N ALA A 41 -13.02 -16.43 0.17
CA ALA A 41 -12.64 -17.13 -1.06
C ALA A 41 -11.69 -16.28 -1.93
N LEU A 42 -11.96 -14.98 -2.04
CA LEU A 42 -11.10 -14.03 -2.76
C LEU A 42 -9.75 -13.84 -2.05
N GLY A 43 -9.72 -13.79 -0.71
CA GLY A 43 -8.49 -13.76 0.08
C GLY A 43 -7.61 -14.99 -0.16
N LEU A 44 -8.18 -16.19 -0.11
CA LEU A 44 -7.46 -17.45 -0.36
C LEU A 44 -6.97 -17.59 -1.81
N ALA A 45 -7.71 -17.06 -2.78
CA ALA A 45 -7.26 -17.00 -4.17
C ALA A 45 -6.07 -16.03 -4.33
N LEU A 46 -6.08 -14.93 -3.58
CA LEU A 46 -5.01 -13.95 -3.57
C LEU A 46 -3.72 -14.50 -2.95
N GLU A 47 -3.78 -15.23 -1.84
CA GLU A 47 -2.59 -15.87 -1.25
C GLU A 47 -1.90 -16.83 -2.21
N ARG A 48 -2.69 -17.63 -2.94
CA ARG A 48 -2.17 -18.54 -3.97
C ARG A 48 -1.48 -17.78 -5.11
N ALA A 49 -2.04 -16.65 -5.52
CA ALA A 49 -1.42 -15.79 -6.52
C ALA A 49 -0.14 -15.11 -6.01
N ALA A 50 -0.10 -14.70 -4.74
CA ALA A 50 1.08 -14.11 -4.11
C ALA A 50 2.24 -15.09 -3.94
N ALA A 51 1.96 -16.36 -3.65
CA ALA A 51 2.99 -17.40 -3.59
C ALA A 51 3.75 -17.56 -4.92
N ALA A 52 3.05 -17.41 -6.05
CA ALA A 52 3.66 -17.42 -7.39
C ALA A 52 4.55 -16.18 -7.63
N ASP A 53 4.15 -15.01 -7.12
CA ASP A 53 4.95 -13.77 -7.19
C ASP A 53 6.26 -13.89 -6.37
N GLY A 54 6.19 -14.52 -5.20
CA GLY A 54 7.35 -14.81 -4.36
C GLY A 54 8.43 -15.64 -5.08
N GLY A 55 8.02 -16.64 -5.87
CA GLY A 55 8.92 -17.45 -6.70
C GLY A 55 9.61 -16.64 -7.79
N LEU A 56 8.87 -15.75 -8.45
CA LEU A 56 9.40 -14.85 -9.49
C LEU A 56 10.46 -13.88 -8.91
N ARG A 57 10.24 -13.43 -7.68
CA ARG A 57 11.17 -12.52 -6.98
C ARG A 57 12.50 -13.18 -6.61
N VAL A 58 12.48 -14.43 -6.13
CA VAL A 58 13.71 -15.21 -5.88
C VAL A 58 14.49 -15.41 -7.18
N ALA A 59 13.80 -15.60 -8.30
CA ALA A 59 14.43 -15.66 -9.61
C ALA A 59 15.07 -14.31 -10.01
N MET A 60 14.42 -13.17 -9.72
CA MET A 60 14.99 -11.84 -9.97
C MET A 60 16.25 -11.58 -9.13
N GLU A 61 16.25 -11.91 -7.84
CA GLU A 61 17.43 -11.76 -6.96
C GLU A 61 18.61 -12.60 -7.47
N ARG A 62 18.37 -13.87 -7.78
CA ARG A 62 19.40 -14.76 -8.37
C ARG A 62 19.95 -14.23 -9.69
N LEU A 63 19.10 -13.63 -10.54
CA LEU A 63 19.50 -13.09 -11.82
C LEU A 63 20.30 -11.78 -11.67
N ALA A 64 19.95 -10.94 -10.69
CA ALA A 64 20.71 -9.73 -10.37
C ALA A 64 22.11 -10.10 -9.82
N ASP A 65 22.19 -11.05 -8.89
CA ASP A 65 23.47 -11.54 -8.36
C ASP A 65 24.34 -12.13 -9.47
N ALA A 66 23.74 -12.86 -10.43
CA ALA A 66 24.45 -13.40 -11.59
C ALA A 66 24.97 -12.30 -12.53
N HIS A 67 24.19 -11.23 -12.74
CA HIS A 67 24.60 -10.08 -13.54
C HIS A 67 25.79 -9.33 -12.92
N ASP A 68 25.73 -9.06 -11.60
CA ASP A 68 26.79 -8.36 -10.88
C ASP A 68 28.10 -9.16 -10.90
N GLN A 69 28.02 -10.49 -10.78
CA GLN A 69 29.17 -11.37 -10.93
C GLN A 69 29.76 -11.31 -12.35
N ALA A 70 28.91 -11.32 -13.38
CA ALA A 70 29.36 -11.23 -14.78
C ALA A 70 30.01 -9.87 -15.09
N GLN A 71 29.45 -8.77 -14.59
CA GLN A 71 30.04 -7.43 -14.69
C GLN A 71 31.38 -7.33 -13.95
N ALA A 72 31.49 -7.90 -12.75
CA ALA A 72 32.75 -7.91 -12.00
C ALA A 72 33.86 -8.65 -12.74
N VAL A 73 33.55 -9.77 -13.40
CA VAL A 73 34.48 -10.51 -14.26
C VAL A 73 34.90 -9.68 -15.46
N LEU A 74 33.95 -9.01 -16.12
CA LEU A 74 34.22 -8.10 -17.24
C LEU A 74 35.14 -6.95 -16.82
N ASP A 75 34.82 -6.27 -15.72
CA ASP A 75 35.61 -5.16 -15.19
C ASP A 75 37.01 -5.61 -14.74
N ALA A 76 37.13 -6.79 -14.15
CA ALA A 76 38.43 -7.37 -13.80
C ALA A 76 39.27 -7.65 -15.05
N ARG A 77 38.64 -8.14 -16.13
CA ARG A 77 39.31 -8.42 -17.41
C ARG A 77 39.73 -7.12 -18.11
N VAL A 78 38.87 -6.11 -18.14
CA VAL A 78 39.18 -4.77 -18.66
C VAL A 78 40.36 -4.17 -17.89
N ARG A 79 40.34 -4.23 -16.55
CA ARG A 79 41.44 -3.78 -15.69
C ARG A 79 42.74 -4.55 -15.96
N GLN A 80 42.69 -5.86 -16.12
CA GLN A 80 43.86 -6.69 -16.43
C GLN A 80 44.48 -6.31 -17.79
N VAL A 81 43.65 -6.09 -18.81
CA VAL A 81 44.09 -5.62 -20.14
C VAL A 81 44.73 -4.23 -20.04
N TRP A 82 44.16 -3.33 -19.24
CA TRP A 82 44.71 -2.00 -19.02
C TRP A 82 46.08 -2.04 -18.29
N ILE A 83 46.19 -2.83 -17.22
CA ILE A 83 47.42 -2.97 -16.41
C ILE A 83 48.55 -3.63 -17.21
N SER A 84 48.23 -4.66 -18.02
CA SER A 84 49.22 -5.39 -18.82
C SER A 84 49.76 -4.60 -20.02
N ARG A 85 49.12 -3.48 -20.40
CA ARG A 85 49.50 -2.65 -21.56
C ARG A 85 49.99 -1.24 -21.21
N ARG A 86 50.36 -0.96 -19.94
CA ARG A 86 50.79 0.35 -19.38
C ARG A 86 51.06 1.45 -20.44
N PRO A 87 50.25 2.51 -20.55
CA PRO A 87 50.69 3.72 -21.22
C PRO A 87 51.79 4.37 -20.36
N ASP A 88 52.96 4.64 -20.93
CA ASP A 88 54.02 5.39 -20.25
C ASP A 88 53.55 6.84 -19.99
N PRO A 89 53.44 7.27 -18.72
CA PRO A 89 52.88 8.58 -18.36
C PRO A 89 53.75 9.77 -18.80
N MET A 90 55.01 9.56 -19.21
CA MET A 90 55.90 10.63 -19.69
C MET A 90 55.85 10.86 -21.21
N SER A 91 55.09 10.06 -21.98
CA SER A 91 55.09 10.15 -23.45
C SER A 91 54.19 11.25 -24.05
N TRP A 92 53.40 11.95 -23.26
CA TRP A 92 52.49 12.99 -23.76
C TRP A 92 53.17 14.34 -24.07
N VAL A 93 54.40 14.56 -23.61
CA VAL A 93 55.07 15.87 -23.75
C VAL A 93 55.88 15.99 -25.06
N ASP A 94 56.27 14.90 -25.70
CA ASP A 94 57.04 14.94 -26.97
C ASP A 94 56.15 14.85 -28.23
N GLY A 95 54.86 15.10 -28.05
CA GLY A 95 53.79 14.87 -29.01
C GLY A 95 53.58 15.93 -30.11
N LEU A 96 54.34 17.01 -30.12
CA LEU A 96 54.22 18.07 -31.13
C LEU A 96 55.31 17.90 -32.20
N GLY A 97 55.04 17.06 -33.21
CA GLY A 97 55.60 17.31 -34.55
C GLY A 97 56.16 16.16 -35.38
N SER A 98 56.31 14.92 -34.88
CA SER A 98 56.96 13.87 -35.69
C SER A 98 56.01 12.87 -36.39
N PRO A 99 56.24 12.50 -37.66
CA PRO A 99 55.42 11.52 -38.41
C PRO A 99 55.38 10.10 -37.80
N ALA A 100 56.29 9.77 -36.88
CA ALA A 100 56.29 8.48 -36.18
C ALA A 100 55.16 8.36 -35.15
N LEU A 101 54.75 9.48 -34.53
CA LEU A 101 53.66 9.52 -33.55
C LEU A 101 52.29 9.38 -34.20
N ARG A 102 52.11 9.85 -35.45
CA ARG A 102 50.91 9.52 -36.25
C ARG A 102 50.79 8.02 -36.53
N ARG A 103 51.91 7.30 -36.66
CA ARG A 103 51.91 5.83 -36.80
C ARG A 103 51.61 5.12 -35.47
N ILE A 104 51.92 5.73 -34.32
CA ILE A 104 51.57 5.18 -33.00
C ILE A 104 50.11 5.48 -32.64
N ALA A 105 49.56 6.65 -32.99
CA ALA A 105 48.12 6.93 -32.87
C ALA A 105 47.28 6.03 -33.81
N ALA A 106 47.76 5.76 -35.03
CA ALA A 106 47.16 4.76 -35.92
C ALA A 106 47.26 3.33 -35.37
N ARG A 107 48.34 2.98 -34.65
CA ARG A 107 48.45 1.69 -33.91
C ARG A 107 47.66 1.67 -32.59
N GLY A 108 47.37 2.83 -32.01
CA GLY A 108 46.48 3.01 -30.86
C GLY A 108 45.01 2.74 -31.24
N ALA A 109 44.66 2.97 -32.51
CA ALA A 109 43.40 2.50 -33.09
C ALA A 109 43.40 0.99 -33.39
N GLU A 110 44.58 0.36 -33.56
CA GLU A 110 44.77 -1.10 -33.69
C GLU A 110 44.91 -1.84 -32.36
N ALA A 111 44.91 -1.15 -31.22
CA ALA A 111 44.72 -1.79 -29.92
C ALA A 111 43.24 -2.18 -29.78
N SER A 112 42.78 -3.07 -30.67
CA SER A 112 41.50 -3.75 -30.57
C SER A 112 41.44 -4.37 -29.18
N VAL A 113 40.69 -3.75 -28.29
CA VAL A 113 40.26 -4.38 -27.04
C VAL A 113 39.37 -5.54 -27.48
N ARG A 114 39.96 -6.72 -27.70
CA ARG A 114 39.19 -7.97 -27.75
C ARG A 114 38.77 -8.26 -26.32
N VAL A 115 37.77 -7.51 -25.84
CA VAL A 115 36.83 -8.11 -24.90
C VAL A 115 36.20 -9.26 -25.68
N ASP A 116 36.19 -10.46 -25.13
CA ASP A 116 35.56 -11.61 -25.81
C ASP A 116 34.14 -11.20 -26.19
N ARG A 117 33.88 -11.18 -27.50
CA ARG A 117 32.58 -10.79 -28.05
C ARG A 117 31.46 -11.64 -27.42
N GLU A 118 31.76 -12.91 -27.16
CA GLU A 118 30.92 -13.84 -26.43
C GLU A 118 30.59 -13.38 -25.00
N LEU A 119 31.52 -12.73 -24.29
CA LEU A 119 31.30 -12.19 -22.94
C LEU A 119 30.40 -10.95 -22.96
N ILE A 120 30.59 -10.05 -23.93
CA ILE A 120 29.72 -8.87 -24.13
C ILE A 120 28.31 -9.30 -24.52
N GLU A 121 28.20 -10.25 -25.44
CA GLU A 121 26.91 -10.82 -25.89
C GLU A 121 26.22 -11.55 -24.72
N ALA A 122 26.96 -12.30 -23.89
CA ALA A 122 26.42 -12.96 -22.70
C ALA A 122 25.91 -11.95 -21.64
N VAL A 123 26.67 -10.91 -21.33
CA VAL A 123 26.26 -9.85 -20.38
C VAL A 123 25.03 -9.10 -20.89
N SER A 124 24.99 -8.77 -22.19
CA SER A 124 23.86 -8.08 -22.82
C SER A 124 22.60 -8.96 -22.85
N ALA A 125 22.75 -10.26 -23.14
CA ALA A 125 21.66 -11.23 -23.10
C ALA A 125 21.10 -11.43 -21.68
N GLN A 126 21.95 -11.39 -20.65
CA GLN A 126 21.52 -11.40 -19.26
C GLN A 126 20.75 -10.12 -18.90
N SER A 127 21.19 -8.94 -19.34
CA SER A 127 20.46 -7.68 -19.15
C SER A 127 19.08 -7.71 -19.81
N ALA A 128 18.98 -8.20 -21.06
CA ALA A 128 17.69 -8.32 -21.76
C ALA A 128 16.75 -9.32 -21.06
N SER A 129 17.29 -10.43 -20.55
CA SER A 129 16.54 -11.41 -19.76
C SER A 129 16.04 -10.81 -18.44
N ALA A 130 16.86 -9.97 -17.79
CA ALA A 130 16.47 -9.25 -16.58
C ALA A 130 15.36 -8.23 -16.83
N GLU A 131 15.42 -7.49 -17.94
CA GLU A 131 14.38 -6.56 -18.39
C GLU A 131 13.04 -7.29 -18.66
N ALA A 132 13.11 -8.45 -19.33
CA ALA A 132 11.93 -9.28 -19.60
C ALA A 132 11.29 -9.81 -18.31
N LEU A 133 12.11 -10.32 -17.38
CA LEU A 133 11.63 -10.81 -16.08
C LEU A 133 11.02 -9.68 -15.24
N ARG A 134 11.61 -8.47 -15.28
CA ARG A 134 11.05 -7.27 -14.62
C ARG A 134 9.67 -6.92 -15.15
N ARG A 135 9.48 -6.87 -16.47
CA ARG A 135 8.17 -6.61 -17.09
C ARG A 135 7.15 -7.68 -16.74
N GLN A 136 7.55 -8.94 -16.74
CA GLN A 136 6.68 -10.05 -16.33
C GLN A 136 6.28 -9.92 -14.84
N ALA A 137 7.21 -9.54 -13.97
CA ALA A 137 6.94 -9.30 -12.56
C ALA A 137 6.00 -8.11 -12.33
N GLU A 138 6.20 -7.00 -13.05
CA GLU A 138 5.33 -5.84 -12.98
C GLU A 138 3.90 -6.17 -13.43
N ALA A 139 3.75 -6.89 -14.54
CA ALA A 139 2.45 -7.36 -15.02
C ALA A 139 1.76 -8.30 -14.02
N HIS A 140 2.52 -9.24 -13.45
CA HIS A 140 1.99 -10.17 -12.44
C HIS A 140 1.53 -9.43 -11.16
N ARG A 141 2.31 -8.44 -10.70
CA ARG A 141 1.93 -7.57 -9.57
C ARG A 141 0.72 -6.69 -9.87
N ALA A 142 0.60 -6.16 -11.09
CA ALA A 142 -0.58 -5.40 -11.49
C ALA A 142 -1.84 -6.26 -11.40
N ALA A 143 -1.80 -7.49 -11.91
CA ALA A 143 -2.91 -8.45 -11.79
C ALA A 143 -3.19 -8.85 -10.33
N LEU A 144 -2.16 -9.02 -9.50
CA LEU A 144 -2.31 -9.31 -8.08
C LEU A 144 -3.03 -8.15 -7.34
N ARG A 145 -2.67 -6.90 -7.65
CA ARG A 145 -3.30 -5.71 -7.08
C ARG A 145 -4.78 -5.58 -7.47
N GLU A 146 -5.12 -5.86 -8.72
CA GLU A 146 -6.51 -5.82 -9.18
C GLU A 146 -7.40 -6.84 -8.43
N ARG A 147 -6.89 -8.07 -8.26
CA ARG A 147 -7.58 -9.12 -7.49
C ARG A 147 -7.74 -8.74 -6.02
N ALA A 148 -6.71 -8.14 -5.45
CA ALA A 148 -6.76 -7.65 -4.08
C ALA A 148 -7.83 -6.59 -3.89
N MET A 149 -7.97 -5.67 -4.84
CA MET A 149 -9.02 -4.66 -4.77
C MET A 149 -10.41 -5.28 -4.82
N THR A 150 -10.60 -6.28 -5.68
CA THR A 150 -11.85 -7.03 -5.70
C THR A 150 -12.16 -7.69 -4.34
N ALA A 151 -11.14 -8.24 -3.67
CA ALA A 151 -11.28 -8.82 -2.33
C ALA A 151 -11.62 -7.75 -1.27
N LEU A 152 -10.90 -6.63 -1.29
CA LEU A 152 -11.09 -5.49 -0.39
C LEU A 152 -12.50 -4.89 -0.55
N ASP A 153 -13.02 -4.75 -1.77
CA ASP A 153 -14.37 -4.26 -2.03
C ASP A 153 -15.45 -5.23 -1.54
N ALA A 154 -15.21 -6.54 -1.67
CA ALA A 154 -16.08 -7.57 -1.10
C ALA A 154 -16.11 -7.48 0.44
N GLN A 155 -14.98 -7.26 1.09
CA GLN A 155 -14.89 -7.06 2.54
C GLN A 155 -15.66 -5.82 2.99
N ASP A 156 -15.56 -4.70 2.28
CA ASP A 156 -16.29 -3.48 2.63
C ASP A 156 -17.81 -3.66 2.49
N ARG A 157 -18.26 -4.40 1.47
CA ARG A 157 -19.67 -4.79 1.37
C ARG A 157 -20.11 -5.62 2.58
N ALA A 158 -19.32 -6.63 2.96
CA ALA A 158 -19.62 -7.46 4.13
C ALA A 158 -19.64 -6.66 5.44
N ARG A 159 -18.68 -5.74 5.65
CA ARG A 159 -18.65 -4.87 6.85
C ARG A 159 -19.85 -3.92 6.91
N ARG A 160 -20.33 -3.40 5.76
CA ARG A 160 -21.55 -2.59 5.72
C ARG A 160 -22.79 -3.40 6.11
N LEU A 161 -22.88 -4.66 5.67
CA LEU A 161 -23.95 -5.58 6.07
C LEU A 161 -23.87 -5.93 7.55
N LEU A 162 -22.67 -6.18 8.07
CA LEU A 162 -22.42 -6.43 9.50
C LEU A 162 -22.92 -5.26 10.36
N ALA A 163 -22.56 -4.02 10.00
CA ALA A 163 -23.02 -2.84 10.75
C ALA A 163 -24.55 -2.69 10.73
N ARG A 164 -25.21 -3.02 9.61
CA ARG A 164 -26.68 -3.03 9.53
C ARG A 164 -27.28 -4.14 10.39
N ALA A 165 -26.68 -5.33 10.40
CA ALA A 165 -27.11 -6.45 11.22
C ALA A 165 -26.95 -6.16 12.73
N GLU A 166 -25.84 -5.53 13.14
CA GLU A 166 -25.62 -5.06 14.52
C GLU A 166 -26.69 -4.03 14.94
N GLN A 167 -27.03 -3.09 14.05
CA GLN A 167 -28.08 -2.10 14.30
C GLN A 167 -29.47 -2.75 14.40
N ALA A 168 -29.80 -3.68 13.51
CA ALA A 168 -31.07 -4.40 13.53
C ALA A 168 -31.21 -5.26 14.80
N LEU A 169 -30.12 -5.92 15.23
CA LEU A 169 -30.09 -6.67 16.49
C LEU A 169 -30.33 -5.76 17.71
N ALA A 170 -29.72 -4.56 17.72
CA ALA A 170 -29.90 -3.59 18.81
C ALA A 170 -31.34 -3.04 18.89
N GLN A 171 -32.12 -3.13 17.80
CA GLN A 171 -33.50 -2.67 17.73
C GLN A 171 -34.53 -3.78 18.05
N GLN A 172 -34.12 -5.05 18.09
CA GLN A 172 -35.03 -6.16 18.41
C GLN A 172 -35.25 -6.30 19.92
N ALA A 173 -36.53 -6.37 20.33
CA ALA A 173 -36.91 -6.89 21.63
C ALA A 173 -36.86 -8.43 21.58
N ALA A 174 -35.79 -9.03 22.08
CA ALA A 174 -35.58 -10.47 22.12
C ALA A 174 -35.04 -10.88 23.50
N ASP A 175 -35.21 -12.15 23.88
CA ASP A 175 -34.69 -12.68 25.14
C ASP A 175 -33.16 -12.51 25.21
N ASP A 176 -32.63 -12.18 26.39
CA ASP A 176 -31.21 -11.89 26.64
C ASP A 176 -30.27 -12.98 26.07
N ALA A 177 -30.70 -14.26 26.13
CA ALA A 177 -29.94 -15.39 25.61
C ALA A 177 -29.86 -15.41 24.06
N GLN A 178 -30.93 -15.05 23.36
CA GLN A 178 -30.95 -14.99 21.90
C GLN A 178 -30.16 -13.79 21.39
N GLN A 179 -30.25 -12.65 22.09
CA GLN A 179 -29.42 -11.48 21.79
C GLN A 179 -27.93 -11.76 22.00
N ALA A 180 -27.55 -12.44 23.09
CA ALA A 180 -26.17 -12.82 23.35
C ALA A 180 -25.60 -13.77 22.28
N ALA A 181 -26.39 -14.78 21.87
CA ALA A 181 -25.99 -15.71 20.81
C ALA A 181 -25.80 -15.00 19.45
N ALA A 182 -26.72 -14.10 19.09
CA ALA A 182 -26.62 -13.31 17.86
C ALA A 182 -25.42 -12.36 17.89
N ALA A 183 -25.16 -11.69 19.02
CA ALA A 183 -24.00 -10.82 19.18
C ALA A 183 -22.67 -11.60 19.04
N ALA A 184 -22.59 -12.81 19.61
CA ALA A 184 -21.43 -13.68 19.47
C ALA A 184 -21.21 -14.11 18.01
N ALA A 185 -22.28 -14.42 17.27
CA ALA A 185 -22.19 -14.75 15.84
C ALA A 185 -21.68 -13.57 15.00
N LEU A 186 -22.18 -12.35 15.25
CA LEU A 186 -21.70 -11.13 14.56
C LEU A 186 -20.24 -10.82 14.91
N ALA A 187 -19.82 -11.04 16.16
CA ALA A 187 -18.43 -10.91 16.57
C ALA A 187 -17.51 -11.91 15.85
N ALA A 188 -17.96 -13.16 15.67
CA ALA A 188 -17.23 -14.15 14.88
C ALA A 188 -17.09 -13.74 13.41
N VAL A 189 -18.15 -13.20 12.80
CA VAL A 189 -18.08 -12.64 11.44
C VAL A 189 -17.07 -11.50 11.35
N ARG A 190 -17.04 -10.59 12.33
CA ARG A 190 -16.03 -9.52 12.38
C ARG A 190 -14.61 -10.09 12.40
N ALA A 191 -14.36 -11.09 13.25
CA ALA A 191 -13.05 -11.75 13.34
C ALA A 191 -12.64 -12.40 12.00
N THR A 192 -13.58 -13.03 11.28
CA THR A 192 -13.33 -13.57 9.95
C THR A 192 -12.96 -12.48 8.95
N LEU A 193 -13.69 -11.37 8.91
CA LEU A 193 -13.39 -10.24 8.02
C LEU A 193 -12.03 -9.60 8.32
N ASP A 194 -11.65 -9.51 9.59
CA ASP A 194 -10.33 -9.02 10.02
C ASP A 194 -9.22 -10.01 9.63
N SER A 195 -9.45 -11.32 9.73
CA SER A 195 -8.54 -12.35 9.24
C SER A 195 -8.35 -12.30 7.72
N ALA A 196 -9.44 -12.20 6.96
CA ALA A 196 -9.42 -12.06 5.51
C ALA A 196 -8.67 -10.79 5.08
N SER A 197 -8.87 -9.68 5.80
CA SER A 197 -8.15 -8.43 5.62
C SER A 197 -6.63 -8.63 5.80
N ALA A 198 -6.22 -9.28 6.90
CA ALA A 198 -4.82 -9.57 7.17
C ALA A 198 -4.18 -10.49 6.12
N THR A 199 -4.93 -11.47 5.61
CA THR A 199 -4.53 -12.34 4.51
C THR A 199 -4.32 -11.54 3.23
N VAL A 200 -5.24 -10.64 2.88
CA VAL A 200 -5.13 -9.80 1.69
C VAL A 200 -3.90 -8.90 1.76
N THR A 201 -3.68 -8.23 2.90
CA THR A 201 -2.47 -7.44 3.13
C THR A 201 -1.21 -8.30 2.99
N ARG A 202 -1.16 -9.48 3.62
CA ARG A 202 0.02 -10.36 3.57
C ARG A 202 0.35 -10.79 2.14
N ALA A 203 -0.65 -11.11 1.34
CA ALA A 203 -0.48 -11.52 -0.04
C ALA A 203 0.04 -10.38 -0.94
N LEU A 204 -0.33 -9.13 -0.64
CA LEU A 204 0.10 -7.97 -1.41
C LEU A 204 1.40 -7.36 -0.93
N THR A 205 1.75 -7.64 0.32
CA THR A 205 3.01 -7.20 0.91
C THR A 205 4.15 -7.91 0.19
N PRO A 206 5.00 -7.19 -0.57
CA PRO A 206 6.13 -7.79 -1.23
C PRO A 206 6.99 -8.51 -0.20
N ALA A 207 7.61 -9.63 -0.58
CA ALA A 207 8.53 -10.29 0.33
C ALA A 207 9.61 -9.30 0.78
N GLN A 208 9.67 -9.16 2.09
CA GLN A 208 10.05 -7.90 2.70
C GLN A 208 11.56 -7.73 2.64
N THR A 209 12.02 -6.65 2.03
CA THR A 209 13.42 -6.23 2.15
C THR A 209 13.79 -6.09 3.63
N ARG A 210 15.07 -6.26 3.98
CA ARG A 210 15.53 -5.99 5.37
C ARG A 210 15.10 -4.60 5.87
N ARG A 211 15.03 -3.61 4.97
CA ARG A 211 14.57 -2.25 5.26
C ARG A 211 13.08 -2.22 5.64
N SER A 212 12.21 -2.88 4.88
CA SER A 212 10.77 -2.88 5.14
C SER A 212 10.40 -3.68 6.38
N LEU A 213 11.14 -4.76 6.68
CA LEU A 213 11.02 -5.50 7.95
C LEU A 213 11.33 -4.60 9.15
N ARG A 214 12.43 -3.85 9.06
CA ARG A 214 12.85 -2.93 10.13
C ARG A 214 11.86 -1.78 10.33
N ALA A 215 11.33 -1.22 9.26
CA ALA A 215 10.31 -0.17 9.32
C ALA A 215 9.04 -0.68 10.02
N GLN A 216 8.50 -1.82 9.60
CA GLN A 216 7.33 -2.43 10.25
C GLN A 216 7.57 -2.76 11.72
N ALA A 217 8.74 -3.32 12.07
CA ALA A 217 9.08 -3.62 13.46
C ALA A 217 9.11 -2.36 14.34
N THR A 218 9.49 -1.21 13.75
CA THR A 218 9.53 0.08 14.45
C THR A 218 8.13 0.67 14.60
N GLU A 219 7.28 0.51 13.59
CA GLU A 219 5.93 1.09 13.58
C GLU A 219 4.88 0.25 14.31
N ALA A 220 5.02 -1.07 14.33
CA ALA A 220 4.00 -1.99 14.86
C ALA A 220 3.53 -1.65 16.29
N PRO A 221 4.41 -1.27 17.25
CA PRO A 221 3.96 -0.89 18.59
C PRO A 221 3.11 0.39 18.59
N LEU A 222 3.46 1.38 17.75
CA LEU A 222 2.72 2.63 17.63
C LEU A 222 1.37 2.41 16.95
N VAL A 223 1.34 1.62 15.88
CA VAL A 223 0.11 1.25 15.17
C VAL A 223 -0.85 0.51 16.11
N ALA A 224 -0.35 -0.46 16.88
CA ALA A 224 -1.16 -1.17 17.87
C ALA A 224 -1.69 -0.23 18.96
N LEU A 225 -0.88 0.74 19.41
CA LEU A 225 -1.28 1.73 20.41
C LEU A 225 -2.40 2.65 19.90
N VAL A 226 -2.31 3.13 18.65
CA VAL A 226 -3.36 3.99 18.07
C VAL A 226 -4.64 3.22 17.77
N GLU A 227 -4.52 1.97 17.33
CA GLU A 227 -5.67 1.08 17.09
C GLU A 227 -6.42 0.76 18.39
N ALA A 228 -5.68 0.51 19.48
CA ALA A 228 -6.25 0.27 20.80
C ALA A 228 -6.96 1.49 21.40
N ALA A 229 -6.63 2.71 20.95
CA ALA A 229 -7.22 3.94 21.46
C ALA A 229 -8.69 4.15 21.00
N GLY A 230 -9.08 3.55 19.88
CA GLY A 230 -10.39 3.79 19.27
C GLY A 230 -10.63 5.28 19.01
N SER A 231 -11.68 5.84 19.62
CA SER A 231 -12.03 7.27 19.54
C SER A 231 -11.33 8.15 20.58
N GLY A 232 -10.61 7.56 21.52
CA GLY A 232 -9.87 8.26 22.57
C GLY A 232 -8.46 8.66 22.13
N TYR A 233 -7.72 9.26 23.07
CA TYR A 233 -6.28 9.47 22.91
C TYR A 233 -5.54 8.16 23.22
N PRO A 234 -4.47 7.84 22.48
CA PRO A 234 -3.63 6.68 22.77
C PRO A 234 -3.01 6.81 24.17
N ARG A 235 -2.85 5.69 24.87
CA ARG A 235 -2.34 5.68 26.24
C ARG A 235 -0.94 6.32 26.29
N GLY A 236 -0.76 7.28 27.18
CA GLY A 236 0.51 8.00 27.34
C GLY A 236 0.76 9.03 26.24
N TYR A 237 -0.24 9.42 25.45
CA TYR A 237 -0.16 10.50 24.49
C TYR A 237 -1.13 11.62 24.86
N ALA A 238 -0.72 12.87 24.61
CA ALA A 238 -1.56 14.05 24.77
C ALA A 238 -1.41 15.01 23.58
N PRO A 239 -2.43 15.87 23.32
CA PRO A 239 -2.32 16.92 22.33
C PRO A 239 -1.17 17.89 22.62
N THR A 240 -0.43 18.26 21.60
CA THR A 240 0.64 19.28 21.69
C THR A 240 0.11 20.71 21.64
N GLY A 241 -1.17 20.88 21.30
CA GLY A 241 -1.78 22.16 20.97
C GLY A 241 -1.64 22.56 19.49
N GLN A 242 -0.88 21.81 18.69
CA GLN A 242 -0.83 22.02 17.25
C GLN A 242 -2.06 21.40 16.56
N VAL A 243 -2.85 22.25 15.90
CA VAL A 243 -4.08 21.86 15.19
C VAL A 243 -3.99 22.27 13.72
N LEU A 244 -4.41 21.37 12.83
CA LEU A 244 -4.51 21.59 11.38
C LEU A 244 -5.94 21.28 10.93
N ALA A 245 -6.45 22.02 9.94
CA ALA A 245 -7.76 21.75 9.35
C ALA A 245 -7.67 21.82 7.82
N GLY A 246 -8.38 20.94 7.14
CA GLY A 246 -8.36 20.90 5.68
C GLY A 246 -9.06 19.68 5.11
N VAL A 247 -8.80 19.42 3.83
CA VAL A 247 -9.40 18.28 3.13
C VAL A 247 -8.53 17.05 3.29
N ALA A 248 -9.12 15.95 3.74
CA ALA A 248 -8.53 14.63 3.69
C ALA A 248 -9.11 13.82 2.53
N SER A 249 -8.29 12.90 2.03
CA SER A 249 -8.76 11.78 1.22
C SER A 249 -8.25 10.46 1.78
N TRP A 250 -8.40 9.38 1.01
CA TRP A 250 -7.83 8.09 1.37
C TRP A 250 -7.06 7.46 0.20
N TYR A 251 -6.09 6.61 0.51
CA TYR A 251 -5.27 5.93 -0.49
C TYR A 251 -6.08 5.04 -1.40
N GLY A 252 -6.14 5.39 -2.68
CA GLY A 252 -6.84 4.61 -3.68
C GLY A 252 -6.29 3.19 -3.90
N PRO A 253 -6.99 2.40 -4.73
CA PRO A 253 -6.76 0.96 -4.93
C PRO A 253 -5.33 0.52 -5.30
N GLY A 254 -4.53 1.39 -5.92
CA GLY A 254 -3.24 1.00 -6.51
C GLY A 254 -2.07 0.88 -5.54
N PHE A 255 -2.22 1.34 -4.30
CA PHE A 255 -1.08 1.50 -3.38
C PHE A 255 -0.82 0.30 -2.47
N VAL A 256 -1.73 -0.67 -2.39
CA VAL A 256 -1.64 -1.79 -1.42
C VAL A 256 -0.32 -2.55 -1.60
N GLY A 257 0.40 -2.75 -0.47
CA GLY A 257 1.70 -3.40 -0.42
C GLY A 257 2.87 -2.56 -0.96
N SER A 258 2.62 -1.38 -1.54
CA SER A 258 3.69 -0.51 -2.02
C SER A 258 4.44 0.11 -0.84
N PRO A 259 5.77 0.33 -0.95
CA PRO A 259 6.52 0.96 0.12
C PRO A 259 6.07 2.40 0.34
N THR A 260 5.77 2.75 1.59
CA THR A 260 5.57 4.14 2.05
C THR A 260 6.92 4.84 2.23
N ALA A 261 6.91 6.15 2.51
CA ALA A 261 8.10 6.94 2.78
C ALA A 261 8.91 6.43 4.00
N SER A 262 8.25 5.83 5.00
CA SER A 262 8.97 5.17 6.11
C SER A 262 9.66 3.86 5.70
N GLY A 263 9.24 3.28 4.58
CA GLY A 263 9.68 1.99 4.07
C GLY A 263 8.79 0.82 4.49
N SER A 264 7.79 1.04 5.34
CA SER A 264 6.76 0.04 5.61
C SER A 264 5.85 -0.14 4.37
N PRO A 265 5.48 -1.37 4.00
CA PRO A 265 4.45 -1.60 2.99
C PRO A 265 3.12 -0.98 3.44
N TYR A 266 2.43 -0.30 2.53
CA TYR A 266 1.11 0.26 2.82
C TYR A 266 0.10 -0.87 3.06
N ASP A 267 -0.51 -0.85 4.24
CA ASP A 267 -1.57 -1.74 4.66
C ASP A 267 -2.88 -0.93 4.77
N PRO A 268 -3.88 -1.21 3.91
CA PRO A 268 -5.13 -0.44 3.88
C PRO A 268 -5.95 -0.58 5.16
N GLU A 269 -5.69 -1.59 5.99
CA GLU A 269 -6.49 -1.89 7.17
C GLU A 269 -5.83 -1.42 8.46
N ARG A 270 -4.63 -0.83 8.40
CA ARG A 270 -3.96 -0.20 9.55
C ARG A 270 -4.31 1.26 9.70
N LEU A 271 -4.27 1.80 10.91
CA LEU A 271 -4.49 3.22 11.15
C LEU A 271 -3.23 4.06 10.88
N THR A 272 -2.92 4.22 9.59
CA THR A 272 -1.79 5.00 9.08
C THR A 272 -2.26 6.12 8.14
N CYS A 273 -1.38 7.09 7.87
CA CYS A 273 -1.67 8.21 6.98
C CYS A 273 -0.41 8.83 6.34
N ALA A 274 -0.63 9.56 5.25
CA ALA A 274 0.33 10.44 4.62
C ALA A 274 0.08 11.90 5.01
N HIS A 275 1.17 12.61 5.33
CA HIS A 275 1.16 14.06 5.50
C HIS A 275 2.38 14.71 4.82
N LYS A 276 2.23 15.94 4.34
CA LYS A 276 3.26 16.64 3.55
C LYS A 276 4.53 16.90 4.35
N SER A 277 4.37 17.37 5.58
CA SER A 277 5.46 17.94 6.38
C SER A 277 5.60 17.38 7.80
N LEU A 278 4.65 16.58 8.29
CA LEU A 278 4.75 16.04 9.65
C LEU A 278 5.86 14.98 9.67
N PRO A 279 6.69 14.93 10.73
CA PRO A 279 7.69 13.89 10.87
C PRO A 279 7.07 12.49 10.72
N LEU A 280 7.81 11.58 10.08
CA LEU A 280 7.39 10.18 10.08
C LEU A 280 7.47 9.64 11.51
N GLY A 281 6.46 8.88 11.91
CA GLY A 281 6.29 8.41 13.29
C GLY A 281 5.43 9.33 14.16
N THR A 282 5.01 10.50 13.67
CA THR A 282 4.07 11.36 14.40
C THR A 282 2.72 10.67 14.54
N VAL A 283 2.18 10.68 15.76
CA VAL A 283 0.80 10.25 16.01
C VAL A 283 -0.10 11.46 15.95
N ILE A 284 -1.20 11.35 15.20
CA ILE A 284 -2.20 12.40 15.09
C ILE A 284 -3.57 11.86 15.46
N ARG A 285 -4.42 12.72 16.03
CA ARG A 285 -5.85 12.47 16.15
C ARG A 285 -6.56 13.19 15.03
N VAL A 286 -7.39 12.48 14.29
CA VAL A 286 -8.15 13.01 13.17
C VAL A 286 -9.63 12.94 13.52
N THR A 287 -10.34 14.04 13.31
CA THR A 287 -11.78 14.16 13.55
C THR A 287 -12.49 14.53 12.26
N ALA A 288 -13.52 13.77 11.90
CA ALA A 288 -14.39 14.00 10.74
C ALA A 288 -15.79 13.46 11.03
N ASN A 289 -16.83 14.12 10.54
CA ASN A 289 -18.23 13.65 10.64
C ASN A 289 -18.66 13.24 12.08
N GLY A 290 -18.20 13.99 13.09
CA GLY A 290 -18.49 13.71 14.51
C GLY A 290 -17.78 12.48 15.09
N ARG A 291 -16.86 11.88 14.34
CA ARG A 291 -16.05 10.72 14.75
C ARG A 291 -14.59 11.11 14.83
N ALA A 292 -13.86 10.43 15.70
CA ALA A 292 -12.43 10.63 15.85
C ALA A 292 -11.70 9.29 15.84
N ILE A 293 -10.49 9.28 15.28
CA ILE A 293 -9.54 8.17 15.35
C ILE A 293 -8.14 8.74 15.57
N SER A 294 -7.24 7.90 16.09
CA SER A 294 -5.80 8.19 16.04
C SER A 294 -5.14 7.42 14.90
N CYS A 295 -4.17 8.01 14.22
CA CYS A 295 -3.39 7.33 13.19
C CYS A 295 -1.91 7.75 13.22
N LEU A 296 -1.07 6.90 12.65
CA LEU A 296 0.38 7.10 12.53
C LEU A 296 0.71 7.73 11.18
N VAL A 297 1.49 8.82 11.18
CA VAL A 297 2.07 9.40 9.96
C VAL A 297 3.25 8.54 9.53
N ASN A 298 3.09 7.73 8.49
CA ASN A 298 4.17 6.86 7.99
C ASN A 298 4.49 7.07 6.49
N ASP A 299 3.81 8.01 5.84
CA ASP A 299 4.05 8.31 4.44
C ASP A 299 4.05 9.81 4.12
N ARG A 300 4.32 10.16 2.86
CA ARG A 300 4.41 11.53 2.34
C ARG A 300 3.38 11.77 1.24
N GLY A 301 2.82 12.97 1.27
CA GLY A 301 1.70 13.38 0.42
C GLY A 301 0.59 13.99 1.28
N PRO A 302 -0.61 14.22 0.74
CA PRO A 302 -0.98 14.21 -0.67
C PRO A 302 -0.25 15.30 -1.47
N TYR A 303 0.14 15.01 -2.72
CA TYR A 303 0.74 16.01 -3.62
C TYR A 303 -0.26 16.75 -4.52
N ILE A 304 -1.56 16.47 -4.33
CA ILE A 304 -2.64 17.11 -5.08
C ILE A 304 -3.41 18.02 -4.12
N GLU A 305 -3.46 19.29 -4.47
CA GLU A 305 -4.24 20.30 -3.75
C GLU A 305 -5.75 20.10 -3.94
N PRO A 306 -6.59 20.49 -2.98
CA PRO A 306 -6.29 21.19 -1.71
C PRO A 306 -6.05 20.24 -0.52
N ARG A 307 -5.69 18.98 -0.77
CA ARG A 307 -5.63 17.95 0.29
C ARG A 307 -4.44 18.17 1.23
N ILE A 308 -4.66 17.89 2.51
CA ILE A 308 -3.65 17.97 3.57
C ILE A 308 -3.30 16.61 4.17
N LEU A 309 -4.16 15.60 3.99
CA LEU A 309 -4.01 14.28 4.59
C LEU A 309 -4.55 13.21 3.65
N ASP A 310 -3.81 12.11 3.50
CA ASP A 310 -4.32 10.88 2.89
C ASP A 310 -4.35 9.80 3.97
N LEU A 311 -5.55 9.37 4.34
CA LEU A 311 -5.78 8.32 5.32
C LEU A 311 -5.70 6.93 4.68
N SER A 312 -5.40 5.92 5.50
CA SER A 312 -5.67 4.53 5.11
C SER A 312 -7.17 4.32 4.86
N ARG A 313 -7.50 3.23 4.14
CA ARG A 313 -8.88 2.85 3.88
C ARG A 313 -9.67 2.57 5.17
N ALA A 314 -9.05 1.91 6.15
CA ALA A 314 -9.65 1.73 7.47
C ALA A 314 -9.92 3.07 8.16
N GLY A 315 -8.99 4.03 8.04
CA GLY A 315 -9.14 5.36 8.63
C GLY A 315 -10.36 6.12 8.09
N SER A 316 -10.52 6.18 6.77
CA SER A 316 -11.69 6.85 6.16
C SER A 316 -13.00 6.15 6.50
N ARG A 317 -13.01 4.81 6.51
CA ARG A 317 -14.17 3.99 6.90
C ARG A 317 -14.61 4.28 8.34
N LEU A 318 -13.68 4.31 9.29
CA LEU A 318 -13.99 4.59 10.69
C LEU A 318 -14.51 6.01 10.88
N LEU A 319 -13.90 6.99 10.19
CA LEU A 319 -14.36 8.38 10.18
C LEU A 319 -15.65 8.59 9.39
N GLY A 320 -16.11 7.59 8.64
CA GLY A 320 -17.39 7.61 7.95
C GLY A 320 -17.41 8.50 6.72
N PHE A 321 -16.36 8.47 5.90
CA PHE A 321 -16.37 9.12 4.59
C PHE A 321 -15.79 8.21 3.51
N ASP A 322 -16.24 8.42 2.28
CA ASP A 322 -15.68 7.81 1.07
C ASP A 322 -15.37 8.93 0.06
N GLY A 323 -14.16 8.95 -0.47
CA GLY A 323 -13.63 10.04 -1.26
C GLY A 323 -12.98 11.12 -0.40
N LEU A 324 -13.62 12.30 -0.32
CA LEU A 324 -13.08 13.49 0.35
C LEU A 324 -13.88 13.85 1.60
N ALA A 325 -13.21 14.36 2.62
CA ALA A 325 -13.85 14.90 3.81
C ALA A 325 -13.07 16.10 4.38
N HIS A 326 -13.78 17.02 5.02
CA HIS A 326 -13.14 18.01 5.89
C HIS A 326 -12.75 17.36 7.21
N VAL A 327 -11.50 17.55 7.62
CA VAL A 327 -10.95 16.98 8.84
C VAL A 327 -10.31 18.06 9.71
N VAL A 328 -10.33 17.79 11.02
CA VAL A 328 -9.51 18.49 12.01
C VAL A 328 -8.48 17.51 12.55
N ILE A 329 -7.22 17.92 12.59
CA ILE A 329 -6.07 17.12 13.00
C ILE A 329 -5.47 17.75 14.24
N GLU A 330 -5.28 16.96 15.30
CA GLU A 330 -4.51 17.32 16.48
C GLU A 330 -3.21 16.51 16.48
N VAL A 331 -2.06 17.18 16.61
CA VAL A 331 -0.78 16.48 16.76
C VAL A 331 -0.62 16.01 18.20
N LEU A 332 -0.25 14.74 18.38
CA LEU A 332 -0.06 14.13 19.70
C LEU A 332 1.42 13.90 19.99
N ALA A 333 1.79 13.98 21.26
CA ALA A 333 3.12 13.64 21.75
C ALA A 333 3.04 12.71 22.97
N PRO A 334 4.06 11.85 23.20
CA PRO A 334 4.19 11.10 24.43
C PRO A 334 4.23 12.03 25.67
N GLN A 335 3.60 11.59 26.76
CA GLN A 335 3.68 12.22 28.08
C GLN A 335 4.93 11.81 28.85
#